data_AF-A0A2T2WVF0-F1
#
_entry.id   AF-A0A2T2WVF0-F1
#
_cell.length_a   1.000
_cell.length_b   1.000
_cell.length_c   1.000
_cell.angle_alpha   90.00
_cell.angle_beta   90.00
_cell.angle_gamma   90.00
#
_symmetry.space_group_name_H-M   'P 1'
#
loop_
_entity.id
_entity.type
_entity.pdbx_description
1 polymer ?
#
loop_
_entity_poly.entity_id
_entity_poly.type
_entity_poly.pdbx_seq_one_letter_code
_entity_poly.pdbx_strand_id
1 'polypeptide(L)'
;MRKGSMALMALMSVVALAGCGVSAGIPPSSSPTSVSSQGARPSPSKETSHPSVSGQKTSYITSATANATIMHVVYFLNSQRGFLAGLGGIWKTQDGGRKWVVVSHDAHNFQGMQFVNSQTGWAWNYQTILQTTNGGNSWKSLYRGTVPIISVSFTGTRTGYAVIGTPSAPTGPGEPGNALYRTDDGGAHWNKLSTPFHPMAVAFSGPNYGWAVGHSQVWKTIDGGNKWMPVYHYGSATPMAAQIKLAGLNNVWVLLQGGSGMNQTAYTVIHGNSGGKWEVVAAKSTAGAGPAPDAPTGAPDAPGLAPGPWTVVNSSTVVLGGVSPAANLGTTAIWLTKNSGHSWNQYSSIYGANGVPGPSALSFVSPKRGWLIDGMNNTQVLETTNGGVSWHQIFPSPDPVAGISFVEKSTGYGLGAPGHPNQIVVTHNAGRTWSSLAHLPLSPAPQYDYPGDVIDFTSRSTGWAMRNNGLWKTENGGKTWSGQTLPDWTSQDFLNQVDFVGQDGVAGSPLYNYCWWTVNGGRTWNYAQHESFVQALTNMNRGIHQEIARVGKNPVQAEGFSSTLWILFENGAWALSANNGQSWTLHPASAKMGYDFNDLSFVNGSDGWAENSTGSLWQTANGGRSWQKLP
;
A
#
# COMPACT_ATOMS: atom_id res chain seq x y z
N MET A 1 20.14 45.47 24.23
CA MET A 1 19.77 45.51 25.67
C MET A 1 18.95 46.76 25.93
N ARG A 2 17.80 46.60 26.60
CA ARG A 2 16.99 47.61 27.35
C ARG A 2 16.47 48.81 26.55
N LYS A 3 15.24 49.30 26.73
CA LYS A 3 14.07 48.93 27.54
C LYS A 3 12.92 49.79 26.98
N GLY A 4 11.70 49.25 26.95
CA GLY A 4 10.50 49.99 26.60
C GLY A 4 9.85 50.72 27.77
N SER A 5 8.86 51.53 27.42
CA SER A 5 7.59 51.88 28.11
C SER A 5 7.01 53.12 27.40
N MET A 6 5.73 53.50 27.41
CA MET A 6 4.38 52.94 27.56
C MET A 6 3.43 54.19 27.53
N ALA A 7 2.10 53.99 27.53
CA ALA A 7 0.99 54.98 27.61
C ALA A 7 0.54 55.57 26.26
N LEU A 8 -0.68 55.39 25.69
CA LEU A 8 -2.08 55.18 26.13
C LEU A 8 -2.88 56.48 26.42
N MET A 9 -3.86 56.78 25.54
CA MET A 9 -5.14 57.52 25.73
C MET A 9 -5.81 57.64 24.33
N ALA A 10 -6.99 57.10 23.99
CA ALA A 10 -8.38 57.26 24.49
C ALA A 10 -9.09 58.56 24.02
N LEU A 11 -10.11 58.42 23.14
CA LEU A 11 -11.43 59.11 23.07
C LEU A 11 -12.10 58.72 21.73
N MET A 12 -13.28 58.10 21.57
CA MET A 12 -14.68 58.31 21.99
C MET A 12 -15.46 59.45 21.29
N SER A 13 -16.51 59.08 20.52
CA SER A 13 -17.86 59.68 20.27
C SER A 13 -18.33 59.33 18.83
N VAL A 14 -19.37 58.53 18.57
CA VAL A 14 -20.85 58.61 18.80
C VAL A 14 -21.53 59.71 17.98
N VAL A 15 -22.45 59.34 17.06
CA VAL A 15 -23.88 59.71 17.01
C VAL A 15 -24.63 58.76 16.05
N ALA A 16 -25.85 58.39 16.46
CA ALA A 16 -26.81 57.48 15.82
C ALA A 16 -28.09 58.22 15.38
N LEU A 17 -29.07 57.44 14.87
CA LEU A 17 -30.55 57.62 14.76
C LEU A 17 -31.06 57.60 13.30
N ALA A 18 -32.20 57.01 12.93
CA ALA A 18 -33.35 56.36 13.61
C ALA A 18 -33.96 55.31 12.63
N GLY A 19 -34.61 54.20 13.03
CA GLY A 19 -35.92 54.06 13.71
C GLY A 19 -36.94 53.48 12.69
N CYS A 20 -37.88 52.57 12.93
CA CYS A 20 -38.61 52.05 14.10
C CYS A 20 -38.96 50.55 13.83
N GLY A 21 -39.12 49.61 14.79
CA GLY A 21 -40.06 49.55 15.93
C GLY A 21 -41.36 48.83 15.50
N VAL A 22 -42.06 47.95 16.24
CA VAL A 22 -42.18 47.72 17.71
C VAL A 22 -42.89 46.35 17.96
N SER A 23 -42.48 45.54 18.96
CA SER A 23 -43.19 45.17 20.23
C SER A 23 -44.03 43.87 20.19
N ALA A 24 -44.18 43.00 21.21
CA ALA A 24 -43.70 42.82 22.61
C ALA A 24 -44.12 41.37 23.02
N GLY A 25 -43.75 40.70 24.12
CA GLY A 25 -42.93 40.98 25.30
C GLY A 25 -43.16 39.90 26.39
N ILE A 26 -42.07 39.28 26.87
CA ILE A 26 -41.66 38.96 28.27
C ILE A 26 -42.45 37.95 29.17
N PRO A 27 -41.75 37.18 30.07
CA PRO A 27 -42.13 35.89 30.70
C PRO A 27 -42.42 36.01 32.23
N PRO A 28 -42.41 34.94 33.10
CA PRO A 28 -41.18 34.26 33.58
C PRO A 28 -41.31 32.76 34.02
N SER A 29 -40.19 32.26 34.55
CA SER A 29 -39.73 30.92 34.96
C SER A 29 -40.54 30.04 35.94
N SER A 30 -40.41 28.72 35.83
CA SER A 30 -39.82 27.78 36.83
C SER A 30 -40.09 26.30 36.46
N SER A 31 -39.15 25.40 36.74
CA SER A 31 -39.30 23.92 36.69
C SER A 31 -39.43 23.40 38.14
N PRO A 32 -39.71 22.10 38.47
CA PRO A 32 -39.82 20.89 37.63
C PRO A 32 -40.95 19.90 38.09
N THR A 33 -40.82 18.62 37.67
CA THR A 33 -41.32 17.35 38.25
C THR A 33 -42.58 16.62 37.69
N SER A 34 -42.28 15.46 37.10
CA SER A 34 -42.92 14.13 37.18
C SER A 34 -44.41 13.94 36.87
N VAL A 35 -44.72 12.97 35.99
CA VAL A 35 -45.32 11.65 36.30
C VAL A 35 -45.75 10.98 34.98
N SER A 36 -45.61 9.65 34.95
CA SER A 36 -45.98 8.72 33.88
C SER A 36 -47.50 8.57 33.69
N SER A 37 -47.94 8.23 32.47
CA SER A 37 -48.95 7.18 32.25
C SER A 37 -49.16 6.90 30.76
N GLN A 38 -49.48 5.64 30.50
CA GLN A 38 -49.65 5.01 29.19
C GLN A 38 -50.94 5.47 28.47
N GLY A 39 -50.98 5.33 27.13
CA GLY A 39 -52.24 5.42 26.39
C GLY A 39 -52.11 5.28 24.86
N ALA A 40 -52.24 4.04 24.38
CA ALA A 40 -52.83 3.57 23.12
C ALA A 40 -52.58 4.29 21.76
N ARG A 41 -52.18 3.43 20.80
CA ARG A 41 -51.93 3.61 19.36
C ARG A 41 -53.19 3.90 18.52
N PRO A 42 -53.11 4.71 17.45
CA PRO A 42 -53.91 4.53 16.24
C PRO A 42 -53.07 3.93 15.09
N SER A 43 -53.71 3.07 14.30
CA SER A 43 -53.17 2.31 13.17
C SER A 43 -52.64 3.20 12.02
N PRO A 44 -51.57 2.79 11.31
CA PRO A 44 -51.07 3.55 10.17
C PRO A 44 -51.85 3.23 8.89
N SER A 45 -52.16 4.29 8.14
CA SER A 45 -52.69 4.29 6.78
C SER A 45 -51.77 3.57 5.79
N LYS A 46 -52.38 2.85 4.84
CA LYS A 46 -51.72 2.20 3.71
C LYS A 46 -50.97 3.24 2.85
N GLU A 47 -49.64 3.22 2.91
CA GLU A 47 -48.79 3.78 1.86
C GLU A 47 -48.54 2.73 0.77
N THR A 48 -48.68 3.20 -0.47
CA THR A 48 -48.49 2.46 -1.71
C THR A 48 -47.06 1.95 -1.86
N SER A 49 -46.92 0.64 -2.09
CA SER A 49 -45.65 -0.05 -2.30
C SER A 49 -44.98 0.38 -3.60
N HIS A 50 -43.84 1.07 -3.49
CA HIS A 50 -42.82 1.07 -4.53
C HIS A 50 -42.10 -0.29 -4.53
N PRO A 51 -41.79 -0.88 -5.71
CA PRO A 51 -41.09 -2.16 -5.76
C PRO A 51 -39.67 -1.99 -5.21
N SER A 52 -39.38 -2.67 -4.12
CA SER A 52 -38.04 -2.82 -3.56
C SER A 52 -37.15 -3.54 -4.57
N VAL A 53 -36.09 -2.88 -5.02
CA VAL A 53 -34.99 -3.51 -5.75
C VAL A 53 -34.44 -4.64 -4.88
N SER A 54 -34.49 -5.86 -5.41
CA SER A 54 -33.97 -7.08 -4.79
C SER A 54 -32.55 -6.86 -4.26
N GLY A 55 -32.31 -7.24 -3.00
CA GLY A 55 -31.02 -7.13 -2.34
C GLY A 55 -29.93 -7.93 -3.06
N GLN A 56 -29.13 -7.25 -3.88
CA GLN A 56 -27.78 -7.72 -4.16
C GLN A 56 -26.99 -7.63 -2.86
N LYS A 57 -26.55 -8.78 -2.35
CA LYS A 57 -25.64 -8.85 -1.21
C LYS A 57 -24.36 -8.08 -1.59
N THR A 58 -24.06 -7.01 -0.86
CA THR A 58 -22.86 -6.21 -1.07
C THR A 58 -21.63 -7.10 -0.89
N SER A 59 -20.90 -7.34 -1.97
CA SER A 59 -19.64 -8.09 -1.96
C SER A 59 -18.47 -7.11 -1.79
N TYR A 60 -17.57 -7.40 -0.86
CA TYR A 60 -16.36 -6.62 -0.61
C TYR A 60 -15.12 -7.40 -1.09
N ILE A 61 -14.08 -6.70 -1.52
CA ILE A 61 -12.76 -7.33 -1.65
C ILE A 61 -12.25 -7.64 -0.24
N THR A 62 -11.95 -8.91 0.00
CA THR A 62 -11.21 -9.37 1.19
C THR A 62 -9.74 -9.52 0.86
N SER A 63 -8.87 -9.58 1.87
CA SER A 63 -7.45 -9.88 1.68
C SER A 63 -7.21 -11.18 0.90
N ALA A 64 -8.05 -12.20 1.10
CA ALA A 64 -7.98 -13.45 0.35
C ALA A 64 -8.31 -13.29 -1.14
N THR A 65 -9.33 -12.48 -1.48
CA THR A 65 -9.71 -12.22 -2.88
C THR A 65 -8.80 -11.21 -3.57
N ALA A 66 -8.16 -10.30 -2.82
CA ALA A 66 -7.24 -9.31 -3.37
C ALA A 66 -6.10 -9.99 -4.12
N ASN A 67 -5.55 -11.09 -3.59
CA ASN A 67 -4.46 -11.85 -4.23
C ASN A 67 -4.82 -12.44 -5.61
N ALA A 68 -6.10 -12.69 -5.87
CA ALA A 68 -6.60 -13.17 -7.17
C ALA A 68 -6.95 -12.02 -8.13
N THR A 69 -6.94 -10.78 -7.64
CA THR A 69 -7.43 -9.59 -8.32
C THR A 69 -6.23 -8.75 -8.76
N ILE A 70 -5.75 -8.94 -9.99
CA ILE A 70 -4.62 -8.15 -10.52
C ILE A 70 -5.13 -6.76 -10.86
N MET A 71 -4.84 -5.75 -10.02
CA MET A 71 -5.37 -4.40 -10.20
C MET A 71 -4.46 -3.54 -11.09
N HIS A 72 -5.01 -2.94 -12.13
CA HIS A 72 -4.25 -2.13 -13.09
C HIS A 72 -4.67 -0.66 -13.10
N VAL A 73 -5.75 -0.32 -12.40
CA VAL A 73 -6.32 1.02 -12.39
C VAL A 73 -6.67 1.41 -10.97
N VAL A 74 -6.18 2.58 -10.54
CA VAL A 74 -6.72 3.34 -9.41
C VAL A 74 -7.15 4.71 -9.90
N TYR A 75 -8.36 5.12 -9.57
CA TYR A 75 -8.90 6.42 -9.98
C TYR A 75 -9.75 7.03 -8.88
N PHE A 76 -9.27 8.11 -8.26
CA PHE A 76 -10.02 8.85 -7.25
C PHE A 76 -10.66 10.11 -7.84
N LEU A 77 -11.96 10.25 -7.63
CA LEU A 77 -12.72 11.47 -7.94
C LEU A 77 -12.44 12.57 -6.92
N ASN A 78 -12.21 12.15 -5.67
CA ASN A 78 -11.89 13.04 -4.56
C ASN A 78 -11.23 12.22 -3.44
N SER A 79 -11.13 12.85 -2.28
CA SER A 79 -10.48 12.36 -1.07
C SER A 79 -11.14 11.11 -0.44
N GLN A 80 -12.36 10.74 -0.83
CA GLN A 80 -13.15 9.64 -0.25
C GLN A 80 -13.65 8.66 -1.31
N ARG A 81 -14.04 9.15 -2.49
CA ARG A 81 -14.64 8.36 -3.57
C ARG A 81 -13.60 8.03 -4.62
N GLY A 82 -13.40 6.74 -4.87
CA GLY A 82 -12.51 6.24 -5.89
C GLY A 82 -12.91 4.87 -6.41
N PHE A 83 -12.14 4.40 -7.38
CA PHE A 83 -12.36 3.15 -8.10
C PHE A 83 -11.07 2.38 -8.27
N LEU A 84 -11.19 1.05 -8.24
CA LEU A 84 -10.18 0.13 -8.73
C LEU A 84 -10.74 -0.62 -9.93
N ALA A 85 -9.88 -1.00 -10.87
CA ALA A 85 -10.25 -1.93 -11.93
C ALA A 85 -9.03 -2.78 -12.36
N GLY A 86 -9.30 -3.97 -12.86
CA GLY A 86 -8.28 -4.90 -13.30
C GLY A 86 -8.87 -6.27 -13.58
N LEU A 87 -8.07 -7.33 -13.47
CA LEU A 87 -8.56 -8.70 -13.59
C LEU A 87 -9.53 -9.01 -12.45
N GLY A 88 -10.78 -9.32 -12.78
CA GLY A 88 -11.84 -9.64 -11.80
C GLY A 88 -12.93 -8.58 -11.65
N GLY A 89 -12.79 -7.40 -12.28
CA GLY A 89 -13.88 -6.43 -12.37
C GLY A 89 -13.54 -4.99 -12.00
N ILE A 90 -14.55 -4.31 -11.45
CA ILE A 90 -14.47 -2.91 -11.01
C ILE A 90 -14.98 -2.83 -9.58
N TRP A 91 -14.23 -2.10 -8.75
CA TRP A 91 -14.56 -1.87 -7.35
C TRP A 91 -14.64 -0.39 -7.05
N LYS A 92 -15.44 -0.06 -6.04
CA LYS A 92 -15.71 1.31 -5.61
C LYS A 92 -15.42 1.45 -4.11
N THR A 93 -14.80 2.57 -3.75
CA THR A 93 -14.63 2.98 -2.36
C THR A 93 -15.41 4.27 -2.07
N GLN A 94 -15.82 4.43 -0.82
CA GLN A 94 -16.40 5.66 -0.27
C GLN A 94 -15.66 6.15 0.97
N ASP A 95 -14.56 5.49 1.37
CA ASP A 95 -13.80 5.75 2.59
C ASP A 95 -12.30 5.99 2.33
N GLY A 96 -11.99 6.46 1.11
CA GLY A 96 -10.63 6.81 0.71
C GLY A 96 -9.76 5.61 0.37
N GLY A 97 -10.35 4.45 0.07
CA GLY A 97 -9.66 3.23 -0.35
C GLY A 97 -9.39 2.22 0.75
N ARG A 98 -10.02 2.36 1.93
CA ARG A 98 -9.89 1.42 3.05
C ARG A 98 -10.80 0.21 2.87
N LYS A 99 -11.96 0.40 2.22
CA LYS A 99 -12.88 -0.67 1.82
C LYS A 99 -13.29 -0.51 0.37
N TRP A 100 -13.42 -1.64 -0.31
CA TRP A 100 -13.75 -1.74 -1.73
C TRP A 100 -14.95 -2.66 -1.92
N VAL A 101 -16.01 -2.11 -2.51
CA VAL A 101 -17.24 -2.83 -2.88
C VAL A 101 -17.16 -3.20 -4.35
N VAL A 102 -17.46 -4.45 -4.69
CA VAL A 102 -17.57 -4.90 -6.09
C VAL A 102 -18.79 -4.24 -6.74
N VAL A 103 -18.58 -3.49 -7.82
CA VAL A 103 -19.64 -2.82 -8.60
C VAL A 103 -19.77 -3.36 -10.02
N SER A 104 -18.81 -4.19 -10.44
CA SER A 104 -18.89 -5.01 -11.65
C SER A 104 -18.06 -6.27 -11.45
N HIS A 105 -18.62 -7.44 -11.74
CA HIS A 105 -17.93 -8.74 -11.73
C HIS A 105 -17.39 -9.12 -13.12
N ASP A 106 -17.35 -8.14 -14.04
CA ASP A 106 -16.92 -8.39 -15.41
C ASP A 106 -15.42 -8.74 -15.43
N ALA A 107 -15.08 -10.00 -15.70
CA ALA A 107 -13.72 -10.54 -15.57
C ALA A 107 -12.72 -10.02 -16.62
N HIS A 108 -13.09 -8.99 -17.39
CA HIS A 108 -12.19 -8.27 -18.27
C HIS A 108 -11.03 -7.64 -17.51
N ASN A 109 -9.82 -7.76 -18.05
CA ASN A 109 -8.65 -7.11 -17.48
C ASN A 109 -8.57 -5.61 -17.85
N PHE A 110 -9.26 -4.75 -17.10
CA PHE A 110 -9.29 -3.30 -17.35
C PHE A 110 -7.91 -2.65 -17.21
N GLN A 111 -7.56 -1.76 -18.15
CA GLN A 111 -6.25 -1.08 -18.22
C GLN A 111 -6.37 0.44 -18.12
N GLY A 112 -7.57 1.00 -18.17
CA GLY A 112 -7.77 2.43 -18.01
C GLY A 112 -9.16 2.82 -17.56
N MET A 113 -9.25 4.01 -16.97
CA MET A 113 -10.50 4.59 -16.49
C MET A 113 -10.44 6.12 -16.56
N GLN A 114 -11.57 6.74 -16.86
CA GLN A 114 -11.71 8.19 -16.88
C GLN A 114 -13.13 8.57 -16.45
N PHE A 115 -13.25 9.56 -15.57
CA PHE A 115 -14.51 10.25 -15.30
C PHE A 115 -14.46 11.67 -15.87
N VAL A 116 -15.57 12.10 -16.47
CA VAL A 116 -15.74 13.50 -16.93
C VAL A 116 -16.52 14.34 -15.93
N ASN A 117 -17.23 13.69 -15.00
CA ASN A 117 -17.88 14.30 -13.85
C ASN A 117 -18.10 13.22 -12.75
N SER A 118 -18.77 13.56 -11.64
CA SER A 118 -18.96 12.64 -10.51
C SER A 118 -19.95 11.48 -10.75
N GLN A 119 -20.66 11.49 -11.89
CA GLN A 119 -21.70 10.53 -12.26
C GLN A 119 -21.32 9.70 -13.50
N THR A 120 -20.66 10.31 -14.49
CA THR A 120 -20.34 9.70 -15.78
C THR A 120 -18.86 9.41 -15.91
N GLY A 121 -18.54 8.14 -16.20
CA GLY A 121 -17.19 7.68 -16.45
C GLY A 121 -17.14 6.41 -17.29
N TRP A 122 -15.95 6.07 -17.74
CA TRP A 122 -15.66 4.90 -18.55
C TRP A 122 -14.50 4.11 -17.98
N ALA A 123 -14.56 2.80 -18.16
CA ALA A 123 -13.46 1.87 -17.90
C ALA A 123 -13.26 1.03 -19.16
N TRP A 124 -12.01 0.77 -19.53
CA TRP A 124 -11.71 0.02 -20.75
C TRP A 124 -10.58 -0.97 -20.56
N ASN A 125 -10.60 -2.01 -21.37
CA ASN A 125 -9.45 -2.89 -21.62
C ASN A 125 -9.07 -2.78 -23.10
N TYR A 126 -8.31 -3.75 -23.62
CA TYR A 126 -7.93 -3.76 -25.03
C TYR A 126 -9.11 -3.83 -26.01
N GLN A 127 -10.29 -4.31 -25.63
CA GLN A 127 -11.35 -4.60 -26.61
C GLN A 127 -12.74 -4.10 -26.19
N THR A 128 -12.90 -3.74 -24.93
CA THR A 128 -14.19 -3.42 -24.31
C THR A 128 -14.12 -2.05 -23.67
N ILE A 129 -15.21 -1.29 -23.84
CA ILE A 129 -15.46 -0.05 -23.09
C ILE A 129 -16.77 -0.22 -22.31
N LEU A 130 -16.67 -0.06 -21.00
CA LEU A 130 -17.81 0.07 -20.10
C LEU A 130 -18.06 1.55 -19.79
N GLN A 131 -19.33 1.91 -19.59
CA GLN A 131 -19.75 3.22 -19.10
C GLN A 131 -20.54 3.09 -17.81
N THR A 132 -20.36 4.04 -16.91
CA THR A 132 -21.31 4.34 -15.83
C THR A 132 -21.91 5.73 -16.02
N THR A 133 -23.17 5.90 -15.63
CA THR A 133 -23.88 7.19 -15.60
C THR A 133 -24.45 7.52 -14.22
N ASN A 134 -24.17 6.68 -13.22
CA ASN A 134 -24.68 6.78 -11.85
C ASN A 134 -23.56 6.74 -10.79
N GLY A 135 -22.39 7.28 -11.14
CA GLY A 135 -21.25 7.41 -10.24
C GLY A 135 -20.61 6.06 -9.91
N GLY A 136 -20.62 5.13 -10.86
CA GLY A 136 -20.01 3.81 -10.75
C GLY A 136 -20.77 2.83 -9.86
N ASN A 137 -22.07 3.06 -9.62
CA ASN A 137 -22.92 2.06 -8.94
C ASN A 137 -23.26 0.88 -9.86
N SER A 138 -23.33 1.12 -11.18
CA SER A 138 -23.44 0.08 -12.19
C SER A 138 -22.67 0.47 -13.45
N TRP A 139 -22.23 -0.53 -14.20
CA TRP A 139 -21.46 -0.38 -15.43
C TRP A 139 -22.12 -1.15 -16.57
N LYS A 140 -22.19 -0.53 -17.75
CA LYS A 140 -22.78 -1.11 -18.96
C LYS A 140 -21.72 -1.20 -20.05
N SER A 141 -21.61 -2.36 -20.69
CA SER A 141 -20.78 -2.53 -21.89
C SER A 141 -21.41 -1.77 -23.06
N LEU A 142 -20.67 -0.80 -23.60
CA LEU A 142 -21.10 -0.03 -24.77
C LEU A 142 -20.38 -0.44 -26.05
N TYR A 143 -19.12 -0.87 -25.93
CA TYR A 143 -18.32 -1.30 -27.07
C TYR A 143 -17.64 -2.63 -26.78
N ARG A 144 -17.60 -3.50 -27.78
CA ARG A 144 -16.82 -4.75 -27.84
C ARG A 144 -16.26 -4.91 -29.25
N GLY A 145 -14.97 -4.69 -29.42
CA GLY A 145 -14.26 -4.81 -30.68
C GLY A 145 -13.30 -5.99 -30.71
N THR A 146 -12.76 -6.29 -31.89
CA THR A 146 -11.72 -7.31 -32.09
C THR A 146 -10.32 -6.71 -32.15
N VAL A 147 -10.21 -5.41 -32.43
CA VAL A 147 -8.95 -4.68 -32.56
C VAL A 147 -8.60 -3.96 -31.24
N PRO A 148 -7.33 -4.00 -30.79
CA PRO A 148 -6.92 -3.37 -29.54
C PRO A 148 -7.17 -1.85 -29.47
N ILE A 149 -7.65 -1.39 -28.32
CA ILE A 149 -7.74 -0.01 -27.89
C ILE A 149 -6.41 0.36 -27.21
N ILE A 150 -5.77 1.42 -27.69
CA ILE A 150 -4.43 1.83 -27.25
C ILE A 150 -4.52 3.06 -26.34
N SER A 151 -5.36 4.03 -26.68
CA SER A 151 -5.52 5.30 -25.97
C SER A 151 -6.96 5.78 -26.06
N VAL A 152 -7.50 6.33 -24.98
CA VAL A 152 -8.89 6.82 -24.91
C VAL A 152 -8.90 8.19 -24.23
N SER A 153 -9.73 9.10 -24.75
CA SER A 153 -9.96 10.42 -24.17
C SER A 153 -11.41 10.86 -24.38
N PHE A 154 -12.17 10.94 -23.29
CA PHE A 154 -13.51 11.53 -23.28
C PHE A 154 -13.47 13.01 -22.89
N THR A 155 -14.29 13.83 -23.54
CA THR A 155 -14.33 15.29 -23.33
C THR A 155 -15.66 15.76 -22.71
N GLY A 156 -16.63 14.87 -22.64
CA GLY A 156 -17.94 15.07 -22.06
C GLY A 156 -18.68 13.74 -21.98
N THR A 157 -20.00 13.77 -21.74
CA THR A 157 -20.80 12.55 -21.57
C THR A 157 -21.05 11.76 -22.86
N ARG A 158 -20.85 12.39 -24.02
CA ARG A 158 -21.15 11.83 -25.35
C ARG A 158 -19.95 11.77 -26.27
N THR A 159 -19.12 12.81 -26.28
CA THR A 159 -17.99 12.89 -27.20
C THR A 159 -16.73 12.29 -26.59
N GLY A 160 -16.11 11.39 -27.35
CA GLY A 160 -14.85 10.74 -26.97
C GLY A 160 -14.02 10.34 -28.18
N TYR A 161 -12.75 10.08 -27.93
CA TYR A 161 -11.75 9.74 -28.93
C TYR A 161 -11.01 8.50 -28.50
N ALA A 162 -10.69 7.62 -29.44
CA ALA A 162 -9.92 6.42 -29.19
C ALA A 162 -8.91 6.17 -30.30
N VAL A 163 -7.71 5.74 -29.93
CA VAL A 163 -6.74 5.16 -30.85
C VAL A 163 -6.97 3.65 -30.83
N ILE A 164 -7.30 3.08 -31.97
CA ILE A 164 -7.58 1.65 -32.13
C ILE A 164 -6.66 1.10 -33.23
N GLY A 165 -5.97 0.01 -32.94
CA GLY A 165 -4.98 -0.60 -33.83
C GLY A 165 -4.08 -1.60 -33.11
N THR A 166 -3.01 -2.04 -33.78
CA THR A 166 -2.04 -2.96 -33.19
C THR A 166 -0.75 -2.22 -32.83
N PRO A 167 -0.29 -2.27 -31.56
CA PRO A 167 0.98 -1.65 -31.14
C PRO A 167 2.22 -2.14 -31.89
N SER A 168 2.14 -3.31 -32.53
CA SER A 168 3.21 -3.95 -33.30
C SER A 168 3.14 -3.70 -34.81
N ALA A 169 2.26 -2.82 -35.30
CA ALA A 169 2.22 -2.47 -36.71
C ALA A 169 3.50 -1.71 -37.10
N PRO A 170 4.20 -2.07 -38.20
CA PRO A 170 5.32 -1.30 -38.72
C PRO A 170 4.93 0.15 -38.93
N THR A 171 5.75 1.08 -38.43
CA THR A 171 5.55 2.52 -38.61
C THR A 171 6.05 2.95 -39.98
N GLY A 172 5.27 2.72 -41.03
CA GLY A 172 5.55 3.15 -42.40
C GLY A 172 4.30 3.68 -43.12
N PRO A 173 4.42 4.57 -44.12
CA PRO A 173 3.27 5.05 -44.89
C PRO A 173 2.62 3.90 -45.68
N GLY A 174 1.31 3.72 -45.54
CA GLY A 174 0.52 2.78 -46.36
C GLY A 174 0.20 1.42 -45.73
N GLU A 175 0.68 1.14 -44.53
CA GLU A 175 0.40 -0.11 -43.79
C GLU A 175 -0.81 0.05 -42.85
N PRO A 176 -1.46 -1.05 -42.39
CA PRO A 176 -2.56 -0.97 -41.43
C PRO A 176 -2.05 -0.55 -40.04
N GLY A 177 -1.73 0.73 -39.90
CA GLY A 177 -1.37 1.38 -38.65
C GLY A 177 -2.60 1.71 -37.80
N ASN A 178 -2.33 2.17 -36.58
CA ASN A 178 -3.34 2.70 -35.68
C ASN A 178 -4.18 3.78 -36.38
N ALA A 179 -5.46 3.85 -36.02
CA ALA A 179 -6.37 4.87 -36.50
C ALA A 179 -7.07 5.59 -35.35
N LEU A 180 -7.39 6.87 -35.58
CA LEU A 180 -8.17 7.66 -34.65
C LEU A 180 -9.66 7.44 -34.91
N TYR A 181 -10.41 7.20 -33.85
CA TYR A 181 -11.86 7.09 -33.88
C TYR A 181 -12.49 8.13 -32.97
N ARG A 182 -13.68 8.58 -33.33
CA ARG A 182 -14.53 9.45 -32.53
C ARG A 182 -15.89 8.82 -32.30
N THR A 183 -16.41 9.00 -31.09
CA THR A 183 -17.78 8.71 -30.71
C THR A 183 -18.52 10.00 -30.37
N ASP A 184 -19.83 10.03 -30.62
CA ASP A 184 -20.75 11.11 -30.23
C ASP A 184 -21.99 10.60 -29.45
N ASP A 185 -21.91 9.34 -29.00
CA ASP A 185 -22.94 8.64 -28.24
C ASP A 185 -22.38 7.95 -26.98
N GLY A 186 -21.26 8.45 -26.48
CA GLY A 186 -20.65 7.99 -25.23
C GLY A 186 -19.87 6.68 -25.38
N GLY A 187 -19.44 6.34 -26.59
CA GLY A 187 -18.61 5.17 -26.86
C GLY A 187 -19.40 3.93 -27.31
N ALA A 188 -20.66 4.07 -27.69
CA ALA A 188 -21.45 2.96 -28.25
C ALA A 188 -21.08 2.71 -29.73
N HIS A 189 -20.91 3.79 -30.51
CA HIS A 189 -20.43 3.71 -31.89
C HIS A 189 -19.21 4.60 -32.10
N TRP A 190 -18.28 4.11 -32.93
CA TRP A 190 -16.98 4.74 -33.19
C TRP A 190 -16.78 4.93 -34.69
N ASN A 191 -16.64 6.19 -35.10
CA ASN A 191 -16.39 6.57 -36.49
C ASN A 191 -14.92 6.87 -36.68
N LYS A 192 -14.30 6.23 -37.68
CA LYS A 192 -12.90 6.50 -38.03
C LYS A 192 -12.75 7.93 -38.53
N LEU A 193 -11.79 8.67 -37.96
CA LEU A 193 -11.39 9.99 -38.46
C LEU A 193 -10.22 9.85 -39.43
N SER A 194 -10.21 10.69 -40.46
CA SER A 194 -9.08 10.81 -41.37
C SER A 194 -7.97 11.63 -40.72
N THR A 195 -6.77 11.06 -40.60
CA THR A 195 -5.60 11.72 -40.01
C THR A 195 -4.42 11.67 -40.97
N PRO A 196 -3.58 12.73 -41.04
CA PRO A 196 -2.36 12.70 -41.85
C PRO A 196 -1.21 11.89 -41.20
N PHE A 197 -1.48 11.22 -40.09
CA PHE A 197 -0.51 10.44 -39.30
C PHE A 197 -1.15 9.19 -38.70
N HIS A 198 -0.32 8.22 -38.30
CA HIS A 198 -0.74 7.09 -37.47
C HIS A 198 -0.66 7.47 -35.97
N PRO A 199 -1.78 7.64 -35.26
CA PRO A 199 -1.78 8.02 -33.85
C PRO A 199 -1.26 6.90 -32.94
N MET A 200 -0.49 7.27 -31.93
CA MET A 200 -0.06 6.39 -30.82
C MET A 200 -0.82 6.72 -29.53
N ALA A 201 -1.08 8.00 -29.30
CA ALA A 201 -1.79 8.48 -28.12
C ALA A 201 -2.61 9.72 -28.45
N VAL A 202 -3.72 9.93 -27.73
CA VAL A 202 -4.60 11.07 -27.94
C VAL A 202 -5.12 11.62 -26.61
N ALA A 203 -5.22 12.94 -26.50
CA ALA A 203 -5.90 13.60 -25.40
C ALA A 203 -6.62 14.86 -25.88
N PHE A 204 -7.84 15.07 -25.40
CA PHE A 204 -8.64 16.24 -25.71
C PHE A 204 -9.03 17.01 -24.45
N SER A 205 -9.18 18.33 -24.61
CA SER A 205 -9.65 19.26 -23.58
C SER A 205 -10.87 20.01 -24.13
N GLY A 206 -12.05 19.47 -23.86
CA GLY A 206 -13.30 19.94 -24.46
C GLY A 206 -13.49 19.41 -25.90
N PRO A 207 -14.58 19.79 -26.58
CA PRO A 207 -14.97 19.18 -27.85
C PRO A 207 -14.07 19.55 -29.04
N ASN A 208 -13.34 20.67 -28.96
CA ASN A 208 -12.65 21.24 -30.11
C ASN A 208 -11.12 21.05 -30.05
N TYR A 209 -10.55 21.14 -28.85
CA TYR A 209 -9.09 21.17 -28.68
C TYR A 209 -8.56 19.79 -28.32
N GLY A 210 -7.61 19.30 -29.10
CA GLY A 210 -6.99 18.01 -28.87
C GLY A 210 -5.56 17.95 -29.35
N TRP A 211 -4.83 16.99 -28.81
CA TRP A 211 -3.46 16.68 -29.18
C TRP A 211 -3.32 15.18 -29.42
N ALA A 212 -2.46 14.84 -30.37
CA ALA A 212 -2.13 13.47 -30.70
C ALA A 212 -0.63 13.32 -30.94
N VAL A 213 -0.09 12.16 -30.59
CA VAL A 213 1.31 11.81 -30.84
C VAL A 213 1.36 10.79 -31.96
N GLY A 214 2.19 10.98 -32.97
CA GLY A 214 2.32 10.06 -34.09
C GLY A 214 3.24 10.58 -35.20
N HIS A 215 3.87 9.69 -35.96
CA HIS A 215 4.83 10.02 -37.03
C HIS A 215 5.92 11.02 -36.60
N SER A 216 6.56 10.76 -35.46
CA SER A 216 7.64 11.63 -34.95
C SER A 216 7.21 13.08 -34.69
N GLN A 217 5.92 13.31 -34.44
CA GLN A 217 5.34 14.64 -34.23
C GLN A 217 4.25 14.64 -33.15
N VAL A 218 4.11 15.78 -32.49
CA VAL A 218 2.90 16.12 -31.75
C VAL A 218 2.02 16.98 -32.65
N TRP A 219 0.79 16.55 -32.80
CA TRP A 219 -0.24 17.18 -33.61
C TRP A 219 -1.26 17.87 -32.71
N LYS A 220 -1.81 18.98 -33.18
CA LYS A 220 -2.88 19.73 -32.52
C LYS A 220 -4.09 19.85 -33.44
N THR A 221 -5.28 19.73 -32.86
CA THR A 221 -6.54 20.09 -33.50
C THR A 221 -7.23 21.18 -32.68
N ILE A 222 -7.98 22.03 -33.36
CA ILE A 222 -8.84 23.06 -32.77
C ILE A 222 -10.29 22.95 -33.25
N ASP A 223 -10.61 21.89 -34.00
CA ASP A 223 -11.92 21.64 -34.62
C ASP A 223 -12.44 20.21 -34.36
N GLY A 224 -12.01 19.60 -33.24
CA GLY A 224 -12.52 18.30 -32.79
C GLY A 224 -11.97 17.11 -33.56
N GLY A 225 -10.77 17.26 -34.15
CA GLY A 225 -10.05 16.20 -34.86
C GLY A 225 -10.34 16.14 -36.36
N ASN A 226 -11.04 17.14 -36.93
CA ASN A 226 -11.31 17.21 -38.36
C ASN A 226 -10.06 17.68 -39.15
N LYS A 227 -9.28 18.60 -38.57
CA LYS A 227 -7.99 19.03 -39.10
C LYS A 227 -6.92 18.97 -38.01
N TRP A 228 -5.71 18.60 -38.43
CA TRP A 228 -4.55 18.46 -37.57
C TRP A 228 -3.38 19.25 -38.13
N MET A 229 -2.69 19.99 -37.24
CA MET A 229 -1.48 20.72 -37.54
C MET A 229 -0.33 20.21 -36.67
N PRO A 230 0.88 20.02 -37.21
CA PRO A 230 2.04 19.67 -36.40
C PRO A 230 2.44 20.88 -35.55
N VAL A 231 2.74 20.63 -34.28
CA VAL A 231 3.14 21.67 -33.31
C VAL A 231 4.48 21.38 -32.64
N TYR A 232 4.98 20.16 -32.76
CA TYR A 232 6.30 19.76 -32.28
C TYR A 232 6.81 18.58 -33.11
N HIS A 233 8.10 18.58 -33.45
CA HIS A 233 8.75 17.48 -34.14
C HIS A 233 9.85 16.92 -33.24
N TYR A 234 9.89 15.59 -33.11
CA TYR A 234 10.78 14.91 -32.18
C TYR A 234 11.63 13.86 -32.93
N GLY A 235 12.96 13.96 -32.82
CA GLY A 235 13.84 13.67 -33.97
C GLY A 235 14.96 12.64 -33.81
N SER A 236 15.17 12.00 -32.65
CA SER A 236 16.37 11.16 -32.44
C SER A 236 16.16 9.65 -32.50
N ALA A 237 14.96 9.15 -32.17
CA ALA A 237 14.60 7.73 -32.27
C ALA A 237 13.08 7.58 -32.34
N THR A 238 12.59 6.63 -33.12
CA THR A 238 11.14 6.31 -33.18
C THR A 238 10.71 5.74 -31.83
N PRO A 239 9.74 6.36 -31.13
CA PRO A 239 9.25 5.82 -29.87
C PRO A 239 8.49 4.51 -30.10
N MET A 240 8.64 3.57 -29.18
CA MET A 240 7.89 2.31 -29.16
C MET A 240 6.47 2.51 -28.61
N ALA A 241 6.29 3.47 -27.71
CA ALA A 241 5.00 3.83 -27.16
C ALA A 241 4.96 5.33 -26.83
N ALA A 242 3.77 5.90 -26.75
CA ALA A 242 3.57 7.27 -26.31
C ALA A 242 2.38 7.36 -25.37
N GLN A 243 2.42 8.31 -24.45
CA GLN A 243 1.29 8.72 -23.64
C GLN A 243 1.20 10.25 -23.65
N ILE A 244 -0.02 10.76 -23.63
CA ILE A 244 -0.28 12.20 -23.59
C ILE A 244 -1.33 12.52 -22.54
N LYS A 245 -1.06 13.52 -21.69
CA LYS A 245 -1.95 13.97 -20.62
C LYS A 245 -2.03 15.50 -20.60
N LEU A 246 -3.18 16.03 -20.19
CA LEU A 246 -3.48 17.46 -20.20
C LEU A 246 -3.82 17.98 -18.80
N ALA A 247 -3.38 19.20 -18.46
CA ALA A 247 -3.89 20.00 -17.34
C ALA A 247 -4.42 21.34 -17.85
N GLY A 248 -5.42 21.27 -18.72
CA GLY A 248 -5.96 22.40 -19.46
C GLY A 248 -5.23 22.67 -20.77
N LEU A 249 -5.70 23.69 -21.51
CA LEU A 249 -5.27 23.94 -22.89
C LEU A 249 -3.79 24.28 -23.04
N ASN A 250 -3.17 24.89 -22.02
CA ASN A 250 -1.79 25.37 -22.07
C ASN A 250 -0.81 24.42 -21.37
N ASN A 251 -1.22 23.18 -21.13
CA ASN A 251 -0.42 22.26 -20.34
C ASN A 251 -0.54 20.85 -20.89
N VAL A 252 0.33 20.56 -21.86
CA VAL A 252 0.36 19.30 -22.59
C VAL A 252 1.63 18.57 -22.21
N TRP A 253 1.48 17.35 -21.72
CA TRP A 253 2.60 16.50 -21.36
C TRP A 253 2.61 15.28 -22.24
N VAL A 254 3.79 14.95 -22.76
CA VAL A 254 4.02 13.78 -23.58
C VAL A 254 5.12 12.94 -22.95
N LEU A 255 4.86 11.65 -22.78
CA LEU A 255 5.86 10.66 -22.40
C LEU A 255 6.10 9.75 -23.61
N LEU A 256 7.33 9.74 -24.11
CA LEU A 256 7.79 8.90 -25.19
C LEU A 256 8.62 7.76 -24.62
N GLN A 257 8.19 6.52 -24.85
CA GLN A 257 8.96 5.33 -24.49
C GLN A 257 9.82 4.92 -25.67
N GLY A 258 11.11 4.73 -25.45
CA GLY A 258 12.07 4.21 -26.42
C GLY A 258 12.23 2.70 -26.35
N GLY A 259 13.41 2.23 -26.77
CA GLY A 259 13.81 0.84 -26.67
C GLY A 259 13.70 0.30 -25.25
N SER A 260 13.64 -1.03 -25.13
CA SER A 260 13.74 -1.76 -23.87
C SER A 260 14.71 -2.93 -24.06
N GLY A 261 15.63 -3.13 -23.11
CA GLY A 261 16.62 -4.19 -23.18
C GLY A 261 17.26 -4.43 -21.81
N MET A 262 17.54 -5.71 -21.51
CA MET A 262 17.77 -6.16 -20.14
C MET A 262 16.62 -5.67 -19.22
N ASN A 263 16.94 -5.01 -18.10
CA ASN A 263 15.96 -4.44 -17.16
C ASN A 263 15.90 -2.90 -17.25
N GLN A 264 16.17 -2.35 -18.44
CA GLN A 264 16.25 -0.91 -18.68
C GLN A 264 15.33 -0.52 -19.84
N THR A 265 14.72 0.67 -19.74
CA THR A 265 13.88 1.26 -20.78
C THR A 265 14.29 2.71 -20.93
N ALA A 266 14.56 3.13 -22.17
CA ALA A 266 14.85 4.52 -22.48
C ALA A 266 13.54 5.31 -22.63
N TYR A 267 13.50 6.58 -22.23
CA TYR A 267 12.28 7.38 -22.34
C TYR A 267 12.54 8.88 -22.22
N THR A 268 11.57 9.67 -22.68
CA THR A 268 11.62 11.13 -22.66
C THR A 268 10.29 11.71 -22.21
N VAL A 269 10.34 12.77 -21.42
CA VAL A 269 9.20 13.57 -20.99
C VAL A 269 9.32 14.95 -21.64
N ILE A 270 8.27 15.32 -22.37
CA ILE A 270 8.17 16.60 -23.07
C ILE A 270 7.01 17.37 -22.44
N HIS A 271 7.25 18.64 -22.15
CA HIS A 271 6.21 19.58 -21.73
C HIS A 271 5.99 20.64 -22.80
N GLY A 272 4.73 20.97 -23.07
CA GLY A 272 4.38 21.98 -24.05
C GLY A 272 3.13 22.77 -23.68
N ASN A 273 2.95 23.88 -24.38
CA ASN A 273 1.77 24.73 -24.27
C ASN A 273 1.13 25.01 -25.63
N SER A 274 -0.12 25.52 -25.61
CA SER A 274 -0.88 25.75 -26.85
C SER A 274 -0.29 26.81 -27.77
N GLY A 275 0.64 27.64 -27.26
CA GLY A 275 1.35 28.70 -27.98
C GLY A 275 2.62 28.25 -28.68
N GLY A 276 2.94 26.95 -28.67
CA GLY A 276 4.02 26.38 -29.48
C GLY A 276 5.40 26.35 -28.80
N LYS A 277 5.49 26.66 -27.49
CA LYS A 277 6.70 26.36 -26.73
C LYS A 277 6.64 24.91 -26.26
N TRP A 278 7.65 24.14 -26.64
CA TRP A 278 7.83 22.75 -26.27
C TRP A 278 9.26 22.54 -25.79
N GLU A 279 9.41 21.75 -24.74
CA GLU A 279 10.70 21.48 -24.11
C GLU A 279 10.78 20.02 -23.67
N VAL A 280 11.95 19.42 -23.90
CA VAL A 280 12.33 18.16 -23.27
C VAL A 280 12.73 18.46 -21.84
N VAL A 281 11.91 18.03 -20.89
CA VAL A 281 12.10 18.31 -19.45
C VAL A 281 12.76 17.15 -18.71
N ALA A 282 12.86 15.99 -19.36
CA ALA A 282 13.56 14.82 -18.83
C ALA A 282 13.85 13.84 -19.97
N ALA A 283 15.05 13.27 -20.07
CA ALA A 283 15.36 12.18 -20.99
C ALA A 283 16.31 11.14 -20.36
N LYS A 284 16.06 9.84 -20.59
CA LYS A 284 16.91 8.75 -20.10
C LYS A 284 17.32 7.84 -21.25
N SER A 285 18.55 7.99 -21.72
CA SER A 285 19.21 6.98 -22.54
C SER A 285 19.83 5.92 -21.62
N THR A 286 19.87 4.67 -22.07
CA THR A 286 20.43 3.57 -21.25
C THR A 286 21.30 2.65 -22.09
N ALA A 287 22.27 2.00 -21.45
CA ALA A 287 23.16 1.06 -22.15
C ALA A 287 22.39 -0.14 -22.72
N GLY A 288 21.39 -0.64 -21.99
CA GLY A 288 20.61 -1.80 -22.42
C GLY A 288 19.52 -1.49 -23.44
N ALA A 289 18.94 -0.29 -23.40
CA ALA A 289 17.76 0.06 -24.18
C ALA A 289 18.05 1.06 -25.32
N GLY A 290 19.26 1.60 -25.38
CA GLY A 290 19.68 2.57 -26.39
C GLY A 290 19.30 4.01 -26.06
N PRO A 291 19.33 4.90 -27.06
CA PRO A 291 19.04 6.32 -26.87
C PRO A 291 17.56 6.56 -26.57
N ALA A 292 17.28 7.54 -25.71
CA ALA A 292 15.91 7.98 -25.49
C ALA A 292 15.35 8.68 -26.74
N PRO A 293 14.03 8.53 -27.04
CA PRO A 293 13.40 9.24 -28.13
C PRO A 293 13.44 10.74 -27.89
N ASP A 294 13.93 11.53 -28.83
CA ASP A 294 14.01 12.99 -28.72
C ASP A 294 14.85 13.52 -27.56
N ALA A 295 15.95 12.85 -27.23
CA ALA A 295 16.92 13.38 -26.27
C ALA A 295 17.92 14.32 -26.96
N PRO A 296 17.77 15.66 -26.89
CA PRO A 296 18.78 16.58 -27.37
C PRO A 296 20.06 16.47 -26.54
N THR A 297 21.19 16.89 -27.11
CA THR A 297 22.45 17.03 -26.37
C THR A 297 22.24 17.98 -25.18
N GLY A 298 22.49 17.50 -23.96
CA GLY A 298 22.28 18.28 -22.74
C GLY A 298 20.85 18.28 -22.21
N ALA A 299 19.97 17.41 -22.70
CA ALA A 299 18.66 17.17 -22.08
C ALA A 299 18.81 16.90 -20.57
N PRO A 300 17.91 17.42 -19.72
CA PRO A 300 17.91 17.06 -18.30
C PRO A 300 17.80 15.55 -18.13
N ASP A 301 18.62 14.98 -17.24
CA ASP A 301 18.55 13.55 -16.93
C ASP A 301 17.17 13.20 -16.38
N ALA A 302 16.49 12.29 -17.06
CA ALA A 302 15.27 11.72 -16.53
C ALA A 302 15.56 10.77 -15.38
N PRO A 303 14.54 10.51 -14.55
CA PRO A 303 14.71 9.59 -13.45
C PRO A 303 15.21 8.20 -13.83
N GLY A 304 16.00 7.59 -12.93
CA GLY A 304 16.87 6.47 -13.28
C GLY A 304 16.22 5.13 -13.63
N LEU A 305 14.93 4.92 -13.31
CA LEU A 305 14.23 3.65 -13.59
C LEU A 305 13.36 3.77 -14.84
N ALA A 306 12.88 2.62 -15.34
CA ALA A 306 11.94 2.58 -16.46
C ALA A 306 10.67 3.41 -16.13
N PRO A 307 10.07 4.09 -17.12
CA PRO A 307 8.90 4.91 -16.87
C PRO A 307 7.72 4.01 -16.47
N GLY A 308 7.04 4.37 -15.39
CA GLY A 308 5.84 3.71 -14.89
C GLY A 308 4.58 4.56 -15.11
N PRO A 309 3.50 4.31 -14.34
CA PRO A 309 2.33 5.17 -14.35
C PRO A 309 2.73 6.58 -13.96
N TRP A 310 2.00 7.56 -14.47
CA TRP A 310 2.21 8.96 -14.16
C TRP A 310 0.89 9.71 -14.17
N THR A 311 0.86 10.88 -13.57
CA THR A 311 -0.33 11.74 -13.57
C THR A 311 0.05 13.20 -13.57
N VAL A 312 -0.74 13.98 -14.31
CA VAL A 312 -0.66 15.45 -14.29
C VAL A 312 -1.69 15.91 -13.26
N VAL A 313 -1.21 16.51 -12.17
CA VAL A 313 -2.06 16.93 -11.04
C VAL A 313 -2.63 18.32 -11.28
N ASN A 314 -1.80 19.21 -11.81
CA ASN A 314 -2.16 20.56 -12.23
C ASN A 314 -1.11 21.07 -13.23
N SER A 315 -1.17 22.36 -13.58
CA SER A 315 -0.31 22.96 -14.61
C SER A 315 1.19 22.94 -14.30
N SER A 316 1.61 22.76 -13.05
CA SER A 316 3.04 22.72 -12.70
C SER A 316 3.45 21.42 -12.01
N THR A 317 2.49 20.60 -11.61
CA THR A 317 2.72 19.40 -10.80
C THR A 317 2.45 18.13 -11.60
N VAL A 318 3.48 17.33 -11.79
CA VAL A 318 3.41 15.99 -12.38
C VAL A 318 4.07 15.00 -11.43
N VAL A 319 3.44 13.83 -11.29
CA VAL A 319 3.99 12.71 -10.55
C VAL A 319 4.24 11.59 -11.55
N LEU A 320 5.48 11.10 -11.58
CA LEU A 320 5.92 9.97 -12.39
C LEU A 320 6.36 8.86 -11.44
N GLY A 321 5.78 7.68 -11.59
CA GLY A 321 6.32 6.46 -10.98
C GLY A 321 7.38 5.85 -11.90
N GLY A 322 8.33 5.14 -11.32
CA GLY A 322 9.24 4.29 -12.09
C GLY A 322 9.50 2.97 -11.41
N VAL A 323 9.88 2.03 -12.26
CA VAL A 323 9.93 0.63 -11.92
C VAL A 323 11.30 0.07 -12.27
N SER A 324 11.89 -0.67 -11.35
CA SER A 324 12.98 -1.58 -11.68
C SER A 324 12.60 -3.01 -11.28
N PRO A 325 12.42 -3.92 -12.25
CA PRO A 325 12.20 -5.33 -11.95
C PRO A 325 13.40 -6.00 -11.25
N ALA A 326 14.60 -5.42 -11.33
CA ALA A 326 15.84 -6.03 -10.85
C ALA A 326 16.49 -5.32 -9.65
N ALA A 327 16.25 -4.02 -9.44
CA ALA A 327 16.82 -3.31 -8.30
C ALA A 327 15.98 -3.57 -7.03
N ASN A 328 16.65 -3.99 -5.95
CA ASN A 328 16.10 -4.21 -4.60
C ASN A 328 14.69 -4.81 -4.59
N LEU A 329 14.52 -5.93 -5.29
CA LEU A 329 13.26 -6.67 -5.28
C LEU A 329 12.04 -5.90 -5.84
N GLY A 330 12.17 -5.13 -6.92
CA GLY A 330 11.03 -4.36 -7.44
C GLY A 330 10.95 -2.99 -6.79
N THR A 331 11.98 -2.16 -6.98
CA THR A 331 11.99 -0.80 -6.44
C THR A 331 10.98 0.07 -7.19
N THR A 332 10.03 0.64 -6.46
CA THR A 332 9.15 1.71 -6.93
C THR A 332 9.76 3.04 -6.52
N ALA A 333 10.11 3.87 -7.49
CA ALA A 333 10.52 5.25 -7.22
C ALA A 333 9.42 6.22 -7.66
N ILE A 334 9.21 7.26 -6.84
CA ILE A 334 8.27 8.33 -7.16
C ILE A 334 9.08 9.61 -7.40
N TRP A 335 8.87 10.19 -8.57
CA TRP A 335 9.41 11.50 -8.93
C TRP A 335 8.30 12.51 -9.09
N LEU A 336 8.54 13.69 -8.56
CA LEU A 336 7.58 14.77 -8.58
C LEU A 336 8.26 16.05 -9.01
N THR A 337 7.70 16.68 -10.03
CA THR A 337 8.00 18.08 -10.38
C THR A 337 6.88 18.98 -9.87
N LYS A 338 7.23 20.20 -9.43
CA LYS A 338 6.28 21.27 -9.03
C LYS A 338 6.43 22.53 -9.88
N ASN A 339 7.34 22.50 -10.85
CA ASN A 339 7.77 23.63 -11.66
C ASN A 339 7.78 23.23 -13.13
N SER A 340 6.76 22.49 -13.58
CA SER A 340 6.60 22.16 -15.00
C SER A 340 7.82 21.43 -15.58
N GLY A 341 8.38 20.48 -14.83
CA GLY A 341 9.45 19.60 -15.32
C GLY A 341 10.85 20.19 -15.25
N HIS A 342 11.00 21.46 -14.87
CA HIS A 342 12.32 22.11 -14.78
C HIS A 342 13.23 21.46 -13.72
N SER A 343 12.64 20.89 -12.67
CA SER A 343 13.34 19.99 -11.77
C SER A 343 12.44 18.88 -11.23
N TRP A 344 13.06 17.76 -10.89
CA TRP A 344 12.40 16.56 -10.38
C TRP A 344 12.95 16.21 -8.99
N ASN A 345 12.05 16.06 -8.03
CA ASN A 345 12.41 15.52 -6.72
C ASN A 345 12.22 14.01 -6.75
N GLN A 346 13.26 13.26 -6.37
CA GLN A 346 13.15 11.84 -6.08
C GLN A 346 12.83 11.64 -4.61
N TYR A 347 11.75 10.94 -4.32
CA TYR A 347 11.44 10.52 -2.95
C TYR A 347 12.00 9.14 -2.64
N SER A 348 12.05 8.80 -1.36
CA SER A 348 12.46 7.48 -0.90
C SER A 348 11.67 6.42 -1.64
N SER A 349 12.38 5.39 -2.10
CA SER A 349 11.77 4.28 -2.78
C SER A 349 10.69 3.64 -1.91
N ILE A 350 9.57 3.31 -2.52
CA ILE A 350 8.59 2.41 -1.94
C ILE A 350 9.16 1.02 -2.23
N TYR A 351 9.50 0.30 -1.17
CA TYR A 351 10.00 -1.06 -1.30
C TYR A 351 8.82 -1.94 -1.70
N GLY A 352 8.86 -2.44 -2.95
CA GLY A 352 7.86 -3.36 -3.45
C GLY A 352 7.80 -4.62 -2.59
N ALA A 353 6.63 -5.22 -2.53
CA ALA A 353 6.45 -6.54 -1.97
C ALA A 353 7.30 -7.58 -2.74
N ASN A 354 8.31 -8.16 -2.11
CA ASN A 354 8.93 -9.44 -2.49
C ASN A 354 9.39 -9.62 -3.95
N GLY A 355 9.93 -8.61 -4.65
CA GLY A 355 10.74 -8.91 -5.84
C GLY A 355 10.17 -8.56 -7.20
N VAL A 356 8.91 -8.12 -7.29
CA VAL A 356 8.14 -8.23 -8.54
C VAL A 356 7.43 -6.88 -8.85
N PRO A 357 7.33 -6.45 -10.13
CA PRO A 357 7.57 -5.06 -10.49
C PRO A 357 6.39 -4.11 -10.29
N GLY A 358 6.62 -3.10 -9.45
CA GLY A 358 6.34 -1.68 -9.72
C GLY A 358 4.90 -1.19 -9.73
N PRO A 359 4.69 0.12 -9.56
CA PRO A 359 3.39 0.75 -9.57
C PRO A 359 2.61 0.43 -10.85
N SER A 360 1.40 -0.10 -10.73
CA SER A 360 0.54 -0.33 -11.90
C SER A 360 -0.27 0.91 -12.27
N ALA A 361 -0.67 1.69 -11.28
CA ALA A 361 -1.42 2.93 -11.47
C ALA A 361 -1.21 3.95 -10.35
N LEU A 362 -1.29 5.22 -10.71
CA LEU A 362 -1.24 6.37 -9.81
C LEU A 362 -2.48 7.24 -9.98
N SER A 363 -3.00 7.76 -8.87
CA SER A 363 -4.08 8.75 -8.88
C SER A 363 -3.81 9.85 -7.87
N PHE A 364 -3.88 11.11 -8.27
CA PHE A 364 -3.73 12.25 -7.37
C PHE A 364 -4.92 13.19 -7.55
N VAL A 365 -5.55 13.57 -6.44
CA VAL A 365 -6.64 14.55 -6.42
C VAL A 365 -6.16 15.94 -6.01
N SER A 366 -4.91 16.05 -5.55
CA SER A 366 -4.24 17.31 -5.20
C SER A 366 -2.73 17.09 -5.17
N PRO A 367 -1.89 18.14 -5.14
CA PRO A 367 -0.42 17.98 -5.03
C PRO A 367 0.08 17.26 -3.77
N LYS A 368 -0.77 17.09 -2.76
CA LYS A 368 -0.41 16.44 -1.50
C LYS A 368 -1.05 15.06 -1.33
N ARG A 369 -2.25 14.84 -1.90
CA ARG A 369 -3.02 13.62 -1.66
C ARG A 369 -3.16 12.77 -2.92
N GLY A 370 -2.72 11.52 -2.83
CA GLY A 370 -2.75 10.56 -3.92
C GLY A 370 -2.73 9.11 -3.44
N TRP A 371 -2.95 8.21 -4.39
CA TRP A 371 -3.01 6.77 -4.22
C TRP A 371 -2.16 6.08 -5.28
N LEU A 372 -1.64 4.93 -4.88
CA LEU A 372 -0.79 4.08 -5.69
C LEU A 372 -1.25 2.63 -5.57
N ILE A 373 -1.26 1.91 -6.67
CA ILE A 373 -1.33 0.44 -6.63
C ILE A 373 0.09 -0.11 -6.67
N ASP A 374 0.41 -0.94 -5.70
CA ASP A 374 1.72 -1.61 -5.56
C ASP A 374 1.50 -3.06 -5.07
N GLY A 375 2.59 -3.82 -4.94
CA GLY A 375 2.61 -5.14 -4.30
C GLY A 375 2.63 -6.33 -5.28
N MET A 376 2.80 -7.55 -4.74
CA MET A 376 2.78 -8.79 -5.53
C MET A 376 1.47 -8.89 -6.29
N ASN A 377 1.54 -8.96 -7.63
CA ASN A 377 0.40 -8.97 -8.54
C ASN A 377 -0.51 -7.73 -8.48
N ASN A 378 0.00 -6.57 -8.05
CA ASN A 378 -0.74 -5.31 -7.94
C ASN A 378 -1.97 -5.40 -7.02
N THR A 379 -1.77 -5.89 -5.81
CA THR A 379 -2.85 -6.30 -4.90
C THR A 379 -3.07 -5.33 -3.74
N GLN A 380 -2.26 -4.28 -3.63
CA GLN A 380 -2.33 -3.30 -2.55
C GLN A 380 -2.67 -1.91 -3.06
N VAL A 381 -3.23 -1.09 -2.16
CA VAL A 381 -3.42 0.35 -2.35
C VAL A 381 -2.69 1.08 -1.24
N LEU A 382 -1.78 1.97 -1.64
CA LEU A 382 -1.06 2.87 -0.76
C LEU A 382 -1.63 4.30 -0.91
N GLU A 383 -1.64 5.05 0.18
CA GLU A 383 -2.04 6.45 0.24
C GLU A 383 -0.85 7.34 0.63
N THR A 384 -0.77 8.51 -0.01
CA THR A 384 0.08 9.61 0.43
C THR A 384 -0.76 10.83 0.78
N THR A 385 -0.34 11.56 1.82
CA THR A 385 -0.94 12.85 2.24
C THR A 385 0.06 14.00 2.17
N ASN A 386 1.30 13.73 1.75
CA ASN A 386 2.40 14.68 1.69
C ASN A 386 3.06 14.78 0.30
N GLY A 387 2.35 14.35 -0.75
CA GLY A 387 2.79 14.51 -2.14
C GLY A 387 3.78 13.44 -2.58
N GLY A 388 3.69 12.24 -2.02
CA GLY A 388 4.53 11.10 -2.37
C GLY A 388 5.87 11.05 -1.61
N VAL A 389 6.09 11.92 -0.63
CA VAL A 389 7.25 11.87 0.27
C VAL A 389 7.23 10.59 1.11
N SER A 390 6.05 10.22 1.62
CA SER A 390 5.79 8.93 2.25
C SER A 390 4.48 8.33 1.74
N TRP A 391 4.41 7.00 1.79
CA TRP A 391 3.27 6.20 1.39
C TRP A 391 2.94 5.19 2.47
N HIS A 392 1.64 4.98 2.71
CA HIS A 392 1.14 4.07 3.72
C HIS A 392 0.13 3.11 3.10
N GLN A 393 0.29 1.81 3.31
CA GLN A 393 -0.71 0.84 2.87
C GLN A 393 -2.03 1.09 3.59
N ILE A 394 -3.11 1.17 2.81
CA ILE A 394 -4.47 1.33 3.32
C ILE A 394 -5.39 0.18 2.90
N PHE A 395 -4.99 -0.61 1.91
CA PHE A 395 -5.67 -1.83 1.50
C PHE A 395 -4.68 -2.86 0.93
N PRO A 396 -4.82 -4.16 1.26
CA PRO A 396 -5.58 -4.66 2.41
C PRO A 396 -5.09 -3.99 3.71
N SER A 397 -5.85 -4.12 4.80
CA SER A 397 -5.39 -3.64 6.11
C SER A 397 -3.97 -4.20 6.36
N PRO A 398 -3.03 -3.41 6.90
CA PRO A 398 -1.67 -3.86 7.19
C PRO A 398 -1.70 -4.73 8.45
N ASP A 399 -2.44 -5.84 8.38
CA ASP A 399 -2.54 -6.80 9.46
C ASP A 399 -1.24 -7.61 9.52
N PRO A 400 -0.74 -7.97 10.72
CA PRO A 400 0.46 -8.78 10.84
C PRO A 400 0.27 -10.12 10.13
N VAL A 401 1.31 -10.57 9.42
CA VAL A 401 1.31 -11.85 8.70
C VAL A 401 2.25 -12.89 9.34
N ALA A 402 2.99 -12.47 10.38
CA ALA A 402 3.85 -13.31 11.19
C ALA A 402 3.60 -13.01 12.68
N GLY A 403 4.65 -12.97 13.52
CA GLY A 403 4.53 -12.77 14.96
C GLY A 403 3.81 -11.48 15.38
N ILE A 404 3.17 -11.56 16.55
CA ILE A 404 2.55 -10.44 17.26
C ILE A 404 3.02 -10.42 18.71
N SER A 405 3.20 -9.23 19.29
CA SER A 405 3.54 -9.07 20.71
C SER A 405 2.80 -7.88 21.30
N PHE A 406 2.14 -8.09 22.45
CA PHE A 406 1.37 -7.08 23.16
C PHE A 406 2.09 -6.62 24.42
N VAL A 407 2.36 -5.31 24.50
CA VAL A 407 2.92 -4.67 25.71
C VAL A 407 1.84 -4.25 26.69
N GLU A 408 0.61 -4.09 26.20
CA GLU A 408 -0.57 -3.71 26.97
C GLU A 408 -1.82 -4.33 26.35
N LYS A 409 -2.93 -4.39 27.10
CA LYS A 409 -4.22 -4.90 26.62
C LYS A 409 -4.67 -4.26 25.29
N SER A 410 -4.38 -2.98 25.09
CA SER A 410 -4.74 -2.26 23.86
C SER A 410 -3.60 -2.14 22.86
N THR A 411 -2.35 -2.20 23.29
CA THR A 411 -1.18 -1.83 22.49
C THR A 411 -0.36 -3.06 22.15
N GLY A 412 -0.24 -3.35 20.85
CA GLY A 412 0.56 -4.46 20.35
C GLY A 412 1.29 -4.11 19.06
N TYR A 413 2.33 -4.88 18.79
CA TYR A 413 3.20 -4.78 17.62
C TYR A 413 3.11 -6.07 16.84
N GLY A 414 3.28 -5.98 15.54
CA GLY A 414 3.21 -7.12 14.65
C GLY A 414 4.28 -7.05 13.57
N LEU A 415 4.66 -8.22 13.08
CA LEU A 415 5.65 -8.40 12.04
C LEU A 415 5.01 -8.78 10.71
N GLY A 416 5.47 -8.11 9.67
CA GLY A 416 4.97 -8.19 8.33
C GLY A 416 3.64 -7.48 8.13
N ALA A 417 3.32 -7.26 6.86
CA ALA A 417 1.98 -6.95 6.36
C ALA A 417 1.78 -7.73 5.06
N PRO A 418 0.54 -7.88 4.53
CA PRO A 418 0.30 -8.56 3.27
C PRO A 418 1.21 -7.97 2.18
N GLY A 419 2.11 -8.77 1.62
CA GLY A 419 3.12 -8.35 0.64
C GLY A 419 4.39 -7.70 1.20
N HIS A 420 4.39 -7.13 2.41
CA HIS A 420 5.58 -6.49 3.01
C HIS A 420 6.08 -7.26 4.25
N PRO A 421 6.84 -8.36 4.08
CA PRO A 421 7.29 -9.20 5.20
C PRO A 421 8.17 -8.50 6.24
N ASN A 422 8.84 -7.41 5.86
CA ASN A 422 9.70 -6.62 6.75
C ASN A 422 8.97 -5.44 7.41
N GLN A 423 7.67 -5.27 7.17
CA GLN A 423 6.91 -4.18 7.77
C GLN A 423 6.70 -4.44 9.27
N ILE A 424 6.82 -3.38 10.07
CA ILE A 424 6.38 -3.39 11.46
C ILE A 424 5.03 -2.70 11.52
N VAL A 425 4.05 -3.34 12.13
CA VAL A 425 2.70 -2.81 12.31
C VAL A 425 2.39 -2.64 13.79
N VAL A 426 1.51 -1.70 14.11
CA VAL A 426 1.11 -1.40 15.49
C VAL A 426 -0.41 -1.30 15.59
N THR A 427 -0.93 -1.80 16.70
CA THR A 427 -2.33 -1.65 17.11
C THR A 427 -2.40 -0.87 18.43
N HIS A 428 -3.46 -0.08 18.57
CA HIS A 428 -3.82 0.62 19.82
C HIS A 428 -5.23 0.25 20.30
N ASN A 429 -5.81 -0.81 19.73
CA ASN A 429 -7.17 -1.26 20.03
C ASN A 429 -7.29 -2.78 20.11
N ALA A 430 -6.29 -3.44 20.70
CA ALA A 430 -6.27 -4.88 20.93
C ALA A 430 -6.37 -5.70 19.64
N GLY A 431 -5.64 -5.29 18.59
CA GLY A 431 -5.56 -6.01 17.32
C GLY A 431 -6.78 -5.87 16.41
N ARG A 432 -7.78 -5.04 16.77
CA ARG A 432 -8.97 -4.81 15.92
C ARG A 432 -8.61 -4.10 14.62
N THR A 433 -7.63 -3.18 14.67
CA THR A 433 -7.05 -2.54 13.49
C THR A 433 -5.56 -2.36 13.68
N TRP A 434 -4.82 -2.48 12.59
CA TRP A 434 -3.38 -2.29 12.53
C TRP A 434 -3.01 -1.11 11.64
N SER A 435 -1.84 -0.54 11.86
CA SER A 435 -1.28 0.54 11.05
C SER A 435 0.21 0.33 10.87
N SER A 436 0.73 0.63 9.68
CA SER A 436 2.17 0.54 9.40
C SER A 436 2.94 1.54 10.26
N LEU A 437 3.95 1.05 10.98
CA LEU A 437 4.79 1.84 11.88
C LEU A 437 6.17 2.13 11.26
N ALA A 438 6.86 1.09 10.78
CA ALA A 438 8.20 1.19 10.22
C ALA A 438 8.51 -0.04 9.35
N HIS A 439 9.77 -0.16 8.92
CA HIS A 439 10.29 -1.36 8.26
C HIS A 439 11.57 -1.81 8.97
N LEU A 440 11.75 -3.12 9.09
CA LEU A 440 13.05 -3.70 9.38
C LEU A 440 13.99 -3.44 8.20
N PRO A 441 15.27 -3.15 8.47
CA PRO A 441 16.25 -3.00 7.40
C PRO A 441 16.32 -4.26 6.54
N LEU A 442 16.55 -4.07 5.25
CA LEU A 442 16.79 -5.16 4.33
C LEU A 442 18.23 -5.66 4.45
N SER A 443 18.44 -6.97 4.33
CA SER A 443 19.77 -7.54 4.21
C SER A 443 20.45 -7.09 2.91
N PRO A 444 21.80 -7.09 2.84
CA PRO A 444 22.54 -6.95 1.58
C PRO A 444 22.15 -7.97 0.51
N ALA A 445 21.53 -9.09 0.89
CA ALA A 445 21.00 -10.11 -0.02
C ALA A 445 19.48 -10.28 0.17
N PRO A 446 18.66 -9.30 -0.27
CA PRO A 446 17.24 -9.24 0.03
C PRO A 446 16.41 -10.37 -0.62
N GLN A 447 16.94 -11.10 -1.60
CA GLN A 447 16.31 -12.33 -2.10
C GLN A 447 16.21 -13.45 -1.05
N TYR A 448 16.95 -13.33 0.06
CA TYR A 448 16.89 -14.27 1.20
C TYR A 448 16.20 -13.65 2.42
N ASP A 449 15.62 -12.46 2.26
CA ASP A 449 14.86 -11.73 3.27
C ASP A 449 13.43 -12.29 3.35
N TYR A 450 13.29 -13.55 3.74
CA TYR A 450 12.01 -14.17 4.03
C TYR A 450 11.24 -13.39 5.12
N PRO A 451 9.89 -13.51 5.20
CA PRO A 451 9.14 -13.04 6.36
C PRO A 451 9.87 -13.45 7.63
N GLY A 452 10.12 -12.45 8.49
CA GLY A 452 10.60 -12.78 9.81
C GLY A 452 9.49 -13.48 10.57
N ASP A 453 9.84 -14.48 11.36
CA ASP A 453 8.85 -15.37 11.97
C ASP A 453 8.27 -14.77 13.25
N VAL A 454 9.06 -13.97 13.97
CA VAL A 454 8.78 -13.62 15.36
C VAL A 454 9.16 -12.17 15.70
N ILE A 455 8.37 -11.58 16.58
CA ILE A 455 8.59 -10.27 17.17
C ILE A 455 8.20 -10.31 18.64
N ASP A 456 9.00 -9.68 19.49
CA ASP A 456 8.69 -9.59 20.90
C ASP A 456 9.04 -8.21 21.48
N PHE A 457 8.06 -7.57 22.11
CA PHE A 457 8.21 -6.28 22.77
C PHE A 457 8.06 -6.42 24.28
N THR A 458 9.13 -6.07 25.00
CA THR A 458 9.13 -6.06 26.47
C THR A 458 8.55 -4.79 27.05
N SER A 459 8.43 -3.72 26.24
CA SER A 459 7.85 -2.44 26.63
C SER A 459 7.47 -1.61 25.40
N ARG A 460 6.80 -0.47 25.61
CA ARG A 460 6.48 0.48 24.53
C ARG A 460 7.71 1.02 23.78
N SER A 461 8.91 0.92 24.35
CA SER A 461 10.15 1.41 23.74
C SER A 461 11.06 0.28 23.25
N THR A 462 11.07 -0.86 23.93
CA THR A 462 12.06 -1.92 23.70
C THR A 462 11.39 -3.15 23.12
N GLY A 463 11.95 -3.61 22.01
CA GLY A 463 11.50 -4.84 21.35
C GLY A 463 12.58 -5.45 20.47
N TRP A 464 12.28 -6.65 20.03
CA TRP A 464 13.14 -7.53 19.28
C TRP A 464 12.37 -8.12 18.12
N ALA A 465 13.02 -8.28 16.98
CA ALA A 465 12.44 -8.92 15.81
C ALA A 465 13.50 -9.80 15.18
N MET A 466 13.09 -10.96 14.68
CA MET A 466 13.98 -11.82 13.92
C MET A 466 13.54 -11.92 12.48
N ARG A 467 14.53 -12.03 11.61
CA ARG A 467 14.41 -12.48 10.22
C ARG A 467 15.45 -13.58 10.01
N ASN A 468 15.29 -14.40 8.97
CA ASN A 468 16.18 -15.52 8.66
C ASN A 468 17.68 -15.20 8.65
N ASN A 469 18.06 -13.93 8.53
CA ASN A 469 19.42 -13.45 8.43
C ASN A 469 19.80 -12.38 9.45
N GLY A 470 19.01 -12.18 10.51
CA GLY A 470 19.41 -11.23 11.55
C GLY A 470 18.44 -11.08 12.72
N LEU A 471 19.03 -10.81 13.88
CA LEU A 471 18.35 -10.34 15.08
C LEU A 471 18.37 -8.81 15.10
N TRP A 472 17.21 -8.19 15.35
CA TRP A 472 17.05 -6.75 15.37
C TRP A 472 16.52 -6.31 16.72
N LYS A 473 17.03 -5.19 17.24
CA LYS A 473 16.55 -4.55 18.46
C LYS A 473 16.04 -3.14 18.19
N THR A 474 14.94 -2.75 18.83
CA THR A 474 14.48 -1.37 18.89
C THR A 474 14.53 -0.85 20.32
N GLU A 475 14.81 0.44 20.47
CA GLU A 475 14.77 1.16 21.75
C GLU A 475 13.85 2.40 21.68
N ASN A 476 13.10 2.55 20.60
CA ASN A 476 12.16 3.65 20.39
C ASN A 476 10.76 3.19 19.92
N GLY A 477 10.40 1.96 20.30
CA GLY A 477 9.07 1.41 20.10
C GLY A 477 8.81 0.98 18.67
N GLY A 478 9.82 0.41 18.00
CA GLY A 478 9.69 -0.16 16.65
C GLY A 478 9.88 0.84 15.52
N LYS A 479 10.22 2.10 15.80
CA LYS A 479 10.42 3.14 14.77
C LYS A 479 11.74 2.99 14.04
N THR A 480 12.80 2.60 14.75
CA THR A 480 14.10 2.25 14.18
C THR A 480 14.64 0.99 14.83
N TRP A 481 15.44 0.24 14.07
CA TRP A 481 15.96 -1.06 14.46
C TRP A 481 17.46 -1.14 14.20
N SER A 482 18.21 -1.73 15.14
CA SER A 482 19.64 -1.99 15.04
C SER A 482 19.92 -3.48 15.00
N GLY A 483 20.75 -3.90 14.04
CA GLY A 483 21.19 -5.28 13.93
C GLY A 483 22.02 -5.70 15.15
N GLN A 484 21.81 -6.92 15.61
CA GLN A 484 22.47 -7.50 16.76
C GLN A 484 23.30 -8.70 16.30
N THR A 485 24.50 -8.82 16.84
CA THR A 485 25.38 -9.95 16.58
C THR A 485 25.36 -10.88 17.77
N LEU A 486 25.16 -12.16 17.51
CA LEU A 486 25.29 -13.21 18.51
C LEU A 486 26.70 -13.83 18.41
N PRO A 487 27.33 -14.21 19.54
CA PRO A 487 28.61 -14.92 19.52
C PRO A 487 28.54 -16.21 18.69
N ASP A 488 29.55 -16.46 17.86
CA ASP A 488 29.69 -17.62 16.96
C ASP A 488 28.52 -17.89 16.00
N TRP A 489 27.60 -16.93 15.88
CA TRP A 489 26.46 -17.06 14.98
C TRP A 489 26.87 -16.83 13.52
N THR A 490 26.31 -17.67 12.66
CA THR A 490 26.40 -17.56 11.21
C THR A 490 25.00 -17.61 10.59
N SER A 491 24.87 -17.13 9.35
CA SER A 491 23.59 -17.23 8.62
C SER A 491 23.13 -18.67 8.35
N GLN A 492 23.97 -19.68 8.60
CA GLN A 492 23.60 -21.10 8.49
C GLN A 492 22.88 -21.64 9.73
N ASP A 493 22.79 -20.85 10.81
CA ASP A 493 22.14 -21.28 12.06
C ASP A 493 20.64 -20.99 12.08
N PHE A 494 20.06 -20.40 11.01
CA PHE A 494 18.62 -20.20 10.78
C PHE A 494 17.80 -19.72 11.99
N LEU A 495 18.18 -18.60 12.60
CA LEU A 495 17.43 -18.00 13.72
C LEU A 495 15.97 -17.72 13.35
N ASN A 496 15.05 -18.24 14.16
CA ASN A 496 13.60 -18.09 13.93
C ASN A 496 12.79 -17.80 15.21
N GLN A 497 13.42 -17.77 16.40
CA GLN A 497 12.73 -17.53 17.67
C GLN A 497 13.43 -16.51 18.55
N VAL A 498 12.65 -15.57 19.07
CA VAL A 498 13.07 -14.57 20.05
C VAL A 498 11.97 -14.39 21.07
N ASP A 499 12.33 -14.39 22.35
CA ASP A 499 11.38 -14.18 23.43
C ASP A 499 12.05 -13.54 24.64
N PHE A 500 11.39 -12.60 25.29
CA PHE A 500 11.89 -11.88 26.45
C PHE A 500 10.84 -11.77 27.55
N VAL A 501 11.32 -11.89 28.78
CA VAL A 501 10.58 -11.47 29.98
C VAL A 501 11.39 -10.42 30.73
N GLY A 502 10.97 -9.17 30.61
CA GLY A 502 11.69 -8.02 31.16
C GLY A 502 13.03 -7.81 30.44
N GLN A 503 14.14 -7.97 31.16
CA GLN A 503 15.50 -7.84 30.60
C GLN A 503 16.13 -9.19 30.23
N ASP A 504 15.49 -10.29 30.60
CA ASP A 504 16.01 -11.63 30.32
C ASP A 504 15.38 -12.10 29.00
N GLY A 505 16.16 -12.68 28.10
CA GLY A 505 15.63 -13.11 26.80
C GLY A 505 16.49 -14.14 26.08
N VAL A 506 15.92 -14.69 25.01
CA VAL A 506 16.49 -15.75 24.18
C VAL A 506 16.36 -15.44 22.73
N ALA A 507 17.31 -15.98 22.00
CA ALA A 507 17.35 -16.03 20.56
C ALA A 507 17.75 -17.45 20.17
N GLY A 508 17.08 -18.07 19.21
CA GLY A 508 17.41 -19.45 18.86
C GLY A 508 16.92 -19.91 17.51
N SER A 509 17.40 -21.08 17.15
CA SER A 509 16.91 -21.91 16.07
C SER A 509 16.73 -23.34 16.59
N PRO A 510 15.53 -23.65 17.09
CA PRO A 510 15.25 -24.93 17.71
C PRO A 510 15.47 -26.10 16.74
N LEU A 511 15.01 -25.97 15.49
CA LEU A 511 15.21 -26.98 14.43
C LEU A 511 16.68 -27.37 14.21
N TYR A 512 17.60 -26.45 14.49
CA TYR A 512 19.03 -26.64 14.30
C TYR A 512 19.80 -26.73 15.63
N ASN A 513 19.09 -26.84 16.75
CA ASN A 513 19.66 -27.04 18.08
C ASN A 513 20.58 -25.89 18.55
N TYR A 514 20.28 -24.65 18.14
CA TYR A 514 21.02 -23.45 18.53
C TYR A 514 20.20 -22.53 19.46
N CYS A 515 20.84 -22.01 20.51
CA CYS A 515 20.22 -21.08 21.45
C CYS A 515 21.25 -20.16 22.10
N TRP A 516 20.89 -18.89 22.19
CA TRP A 516 21.62 -17.82 22.86
C TRP A 516 20.70 -17.17 23.88
N TRP A 517 21.25 -16.78 25.02
CA TRP A 517 20.46 -16.08 26.04
C TRP A 517 21.14 -14.85 26.60
N THR A 518 20.31 -13.95 27.13
CA THR A 518 20.72 -12.73 27.79
C THR A 518 19.95 -12.53 29.09
N VAL A 519 20.57 -11.85 30.04
CA VAL A 519 19.97 -11.43 31.32
C VAL A 519 20.05 -9.91 31.52
N ASN A 520 20.44 -9.18 30.47
CA ASN A 520 20.73 -7.75 30.53
C ASN A 520 20.18 -6.98 29.32
N GLY A 521 19.07 -7.45 28.76
CA GLY A 521 18.36 -6.83 27.65
C GLY A 521 19.19 -6.88 26.37
N GLY A 522 19.90 -7.99 26.16
CA GLY A 522 20.70 -8.26 24.97
C GLY A 522 21.95 -7.39 24.80
N ARG A 523 22.43 -6.76 25.88
CA ARG A 523 23.74 -6.07 25.87
C ARG A 523 24.89 -7.06 25.71
N THR A 524 24.75 -8.23 26.33
CA THR A 524 25.62 -9.38 26.08
C THR A 524 24.77 -10.62 25.90
N TRP A 525 25.25 -11.51 25.04
CA TRP A 525 24.64 -12.81 24.77
C TRP A 525 25.60 -13.90 25.21
N ASN A 526 25.06 -14.89 25.90
CA ASN A 526 25.75 -16.11 26.25
C ASN A 526 25.27 -17.23 25.33
N TYR A 527 26.15 -18.18 25.08
CA TYR A 527 25.87 -19.43 24.40
C TYR A 527 26.76 -20.48 25.05
N ALA A 528 26.24 -21.67 25.27
CA ALA A 528 27.03 -22.78 25.75
C ALA A 528 26.66 -24.00 24.93
N GLN A 529 27.67 -24.62 24.31
CA GLN A 529 27.58 -26.01 23.83
C GLN A 529 27.63 -26.98 25.02
N HIS A 530 26.89 -26.70 26.10
CA HIS A 530 26.94 -27.55 27.28
C HIS A 530 26.32 -28.91 26.95
N GLU A 531 26.99 -30.01 27.32
CA GLU A 531 26.55 -31.37 27.01
C GLU A 531 25.09 -31.61 27.40
N SER A 532 24.61 -31.07 28.53
CA SER A 532 23.21 -31.21 28.94
C SER A 532 22.21 -30.49 28.02
N PHE A 533 22.61 -29.37 27.42
CA PHE A 533 21.79 -28.63 26.46
C PHE A 533 21.77 -29.35 25.11
N VAL A 534 22.95 -29.76 24.62
CA VAL A 534 23.08 -30.58 23.41
C VAL A 534 22.37 -31.93 23.57
N GLN A 535 22.42 -32.57 24.74
CA GLN A 535 21.75 -33.83 25.02
C GLN A 535 20.23 -33.66 25.14
N ALA A 536 19.75 -32.59 25.78
CA ALA A 536 18.34 -32.24 25.73
C ALA A 536 17.86 -32.10 24.28
N LEU A 537 18.60 -31.33 23.48
CA LEU A 537 18.32 -31.08 22.06
C LEU A 537 18.54 -32.27 21.12
N THR A 538 19.45 -33.20 21.42
CA THR A 538 19.73 -34.39 20.60
C THR A 538 18.73 -35.50 20.87
N ASN A 539 18.19 -35.57 22.10
CA ASN A 539 17.06 -36.44 22.43
C ASN A 539 15.75 -35.94 21.80
N MET A 540 15.68 -34.67 21.41
CA MET A 540 14.57 -34.09 20.65
C MET A 540 14.88 -34.24 19.15
N ASN A 541 13.99 -34.92 18.43
CA ASN A 541 14.26 -35.44 17.08
C ASN A 541 14.49 -34.31 16.05
N ARG A 542 15.41 -34.51 15.09
CA ARG A 542 15.67 -33.57 14.00
C ARG A 542 14.60 -33.73 12.92
N GLY A 543 13.51 -32.96 12.99
CA GLY A 543 12.51 -32.91 11.93
C GLY A 543 11.08 -32.60 12.35
N ILE A 544 10.86 -32.02 13.54
CA ILE A 544 9.54 -31.72 14.08
C ILE A 544 9.58 -30.29 14.72
N HIS A 545 8.43 -29.68 15.03
CA HIS A 545 8.27 -28.26 15.44
C HIS A 545 8.66 -28.01 16.91
N GLN A 546 9.67 -27.16 17.12
CA GLN A 546 10.20 -26.87 18.45
C GLN A 546 10.06 -25.37 18.80
N GLU A 547 9.75 -25.06 20.06
CA GLU A 547 9.59 -23.69 20.58
C GLU A 547 10.39 -23.41 21.84
N ILE A 548 11.02 -22.24 21.91
CA ILE A 548 11.77 -21.74 23.06
C ILE A 548 11.06 -20.52 23.61
N ALA A 549 10.59 -20.61 24.84
CA ALA A 549 10.09 -19.46 25.58
C ALA A 549 10.90 -19.19 26.85
N ARG A 550 11.01 -17.90 27.21
CA ARG A 550 11.51 -17.43 28.50
C ARG A 550 10.38 -17.44 29.51
N VAL A 551 10.59 -18.13 30.61
CA VAL A 551 9.70 -18.10 31.76
C VAL A 551 10.44 -17.31 32.85
N GLY A 552 10.07 -16.03 33.04
CA GLY A 552 10.74 -15.05 33.90
C GLY A 552 11.04 -15.45 35.36
N LYS A 553 11.61 -14.53 36.17
CA LYS A 553 12.01 -14.84 37.56
C LYS A 553 10.80 -15.27 38.40
N ASN A 554 10.88 -16.43 39.04
CA ASN A 554 9.87 -16.89 39.99
C ASN A 554 9.85 -15.95 41.22
N PRO A 555 8.70 -15.38 41.61
CA PRO A 555 8.60 -14.55 42.82
C PRO A 555 8.79 -15.33 44.14
N VAL A 556 8.75 -16.67 44.11
CA VAL A 556 8.99 -17.52 45.28
C VAL A 556 10.46 -17.98 45.31
N GLN A 557 11.33 -17.13 45.87
CA GLN A 557 12.64 -17.55 46.34
C GLN A 557 12.50 -18.36 47.64
N ALA A 558 12.54 -19.67 47.53
CA ALA A 558 12.98 -20.57 48.60
C ALA A 558 13.57 -21.80 47.92
N GLU A 559 14.73 -22.28 48.37
CA GLU A 559 15.49 -23.42 47.82
C GLU A 559 16.52 -23.13 46.71
N GLY A 560 17.26 -22.01 46.80
CA GLY A 560 18.65 -21.96 46.31
C GLY A 560 18.92 -21.81 44.80
N PHE A 561 17.91 -21.74 43.94
CA PHE A 561 18.10 -21.44 42.51
C PHE A 561 17.90 -19.94 42.21
N SER A 562 18.93 -19.26 41.71
CA SER A 562 18.95 -17.79 41.62
C SER A 562 18.52 -17.19 40.27
N SER A 563 18.22 -17.97 39.22
CA SER A 563 17.76 -17.38 37.95
C SER A 563 17.14 -18.35 36.93
N THR A 564 15.82 -18.19 36.80
CA THR A 564 14.98 -18.16 35.59
C THR A 564 15.06 -19.29 34.56
N LEU A 565 13.86 -19.65 34.12
CA LEU A 565 13.36 -20.91 33.61
C LEU A 565 13.22 -20.86 32.07
N TRP A 566 13.57 -21.92 31.36
CA TRP A 566 13.54 -22.00 29.89
C TRP A 566 12.73 -23.22 29.48
N ILE A 567 11.74 -23.11 28.59
CA ILE A 567 10.94 -24.26 28.16
C ILE A 567 11.17 -24.51 26.67
N LEU A 568 11.56 -25.74 26.35
CA LEU A 568 11.66 -26.24 24.98
C LEU A 568 10.77 -27.47 24.84
N PHE A 569 9.75 -27.43 23.98
CA PHE A 569 8.82 -28.55 23.76
C PHE A 569 9.11 -29.32 22.47
N GLU A 570 9.05 -30.67 22.53
CA GLU A 570 8.41 -31.49 21.48
C GLU A 570 8.13 -32.95 21.90
N ASN A 571 7.03 -33.55 21.40
CA ASN A 571 6.40 -34.83 21.80
C ASN A 571 5.79 -34.79 23.21
N GLY A 572 5.27 -33.62 23.62
CA GLY A 572 4.74 -33.32 24.94
C GLY A 572 5.78 -33.18 26.05
N ALA A 573 7.03 -33.63 25.84
CA ALA A 573 8.13 -33.45 26.76
C ALA A 573 8.65 -32.02 26.72
N TRP A 574 9.21 -31.55 27.82
CA TRP A 574 9.82 -30.22 27.90
C TRP A 574 11.12 -30.20 28.69
N ALA A 575 12.06 -29.37 28.27
CA ALA A 575 13.29 -29.12 29.02
C ALA A 575 13.15 -27.87 29.89
N LEU A 576 13.81 -27.87 31.05
CA LEU A 576 13.80 -26.76 32.00
C LEU A 576 15.18 -26.41 32.52
N SER A 577 15.60 -25.16 32.36
CA SER A 577 16.84 -24.70 33.00
C SER A 577 16.58 -23.64 34.05
N ALA A 578 16.95 -23.92 35.30
CA ALA A 578 16.75 -23.04 36.48
C ALA A 578 17.98 -22.16 36.82
N ASN A 579 19.00 -22.16 35.96
CA ASN A 579 20.28 -21.49 36.16
C ASN A 579 20.79 -20.85 34.86
N ASN A 580 19.92 -20.11 34.17
CA ASN A 580 20.25 -19.42 32.91
C ASN A 580 20.95 -20.30 31.87
N GLY A 581 20.38 -21.47 31.57
CA GLY A 581 20.88 -22.34 30.50
C GLY A 581 22.11 -23.19 30.86
N GLN A 582 22.68 -23.03 32.07
CA GLN A 582 23.87 -23.79 32.48
C GLN A 582 23.57 -25.29 32.65
N SER A 583 22.38 -25.65 33.14
CA SER A 583 21.91 -27.04 33.23
C SER A 583 20.43 -27.14 32.89
N TRP A 584 20.03 -28.27 32.30
CA TRP A 584 18.65 -28.52 31.86
C TRP A 584 18.11 -29.81 32.51
N THR A 585 16.85 -29.75 32.95
CA THR A 585 16.08 -30.88 33.47
C THR A 585 15.02 -31.26 32.45
N LEU A 586 15.00 -32.50 32.01
CA LEU A 586 13.97 -33.00 31.10
C LEU A 586 12.74 -33.46 31.88
N HIS A 587 11.57 -32.99 31.46
CA HIS A 587 10.29 -33.37 32.00
C HIS A 587 9.51 -34.18 30.97
N PRO A 588 8.91 -35.32 31.38
CA PRO A 588 8.18 -36.19 30.47
C PRO A 588 6.88 -35.56 30.00
N ALA A 589 6.38 -36.08 28.89
CA ALA A 589 5.16 -35.62 28.27
C ALA A 589 3.92 -35.79 29.15
N SER A 590 3.17 -34.72 29.35
CA SER A 590 1.82 -34.83 29.89
C SER A 590 0.91 -35.38 28.80
N ALA A 591 0.52 -36.66 28.91
CA ALA A 591 -0.43 -37.31 28.01
C ALA A 591 -1.78 -36.56 27.87
N LYS A 592 -2.07 -35.61 28.78
CA LYS A 592 -3.28 -34.79 28.75
C LYS A 592 -3.21 -33.62 27.76
N MET A 593 -2.03 -33.13 27.39
CA MET A 593 -1.87 -31.89 26.61
C MET A 593 -1.87 -32.08 25.08
N GLY A 594 -1.77 -33.31 24.59
CA GLY A 594 -1.49 -33.58 23.17
C GLY A 594 0.01 -33.46 22.86
N TYR A 595 0.40 -33.85 21.64
CA TYR A 595 1.81 -34.06 21.29
C TYR A 595 2.46 -32.94 20.46
N ASP A 596 1.69 -31.99 19.92
CA ASP A 596 2.21 -30.91 19.06
C ASP A 596 1.76 -29.52 19.57
N PHE A 597 2.70 -28.67 19.98
CA PHE A 597 2.44 -27.26 20.31
C PHE A 597 2.73 -26.37 19.10
N ASN A 598 1.87 -25.37 18.89
CA ASN A 598 1.95 -24.41 17.78
C ASN A 598 2.44 -23.03 18.20
N ASP A 599 2.24 -22.66 19.48
CA ASP A 599 2.71 -21.40 20.06
C ASP A 599 2.73 -21.48 21.60
N LEU A 600 3.60 -20.68 22.23
CA LEU A 600 3.85 -20.62 23.67
C LEU A 600 4.24 -19.19 24.07
N SER A 601 3.54 -18.64 25.07
CA SER A 601 3.84 -17.29 25.56
C SER A 601 3.72 -17.20 27.09
N PHE A 602 4.65 -16.47 27.70
CA PHE A 602 4.66 -16.19 29.13
C PHE A 602 4.64 -14.69 29.39
N VAL A 603 3.74 -14.24 30.26
CA VAL A 603 3.68 -12.81 30.66
C VAL A 603 4.58 -12.51 31.86
N ASN A 604 4.98 -13.54 32.61
CA ASN A 604 5.91 -13.47 33.73
C ASN A 604 6.52 -14.86 34.04
N GLY A 605 7.18 -15.02 35.18
CA GLY A 605 7.81 -16.28 35.59
C GLY A 605 6.88 -17.41 36.01
N SER A 606 5.59 -17.17 36.14
CA SER A 606 4.59 -18.15 36.56
C SER A 606 3.49 -18.36 35.53
N ASP A 607 3.01 -17.28 34.91
CA ASP A 607 1.79 -17.27 34.11
C ASP A 607 2.12 -17.37 32.62
N GLY A 608 1.58 -18.38 31.96
CA GLY A 608 1.79 -18.61 30.54
C GLY A 608 0.65 -19.38 29.88
N TRP A 609 0.64 -19.34 28.54
CA TRP A 609 -0.33 -19.98 27.68
C TRP A 609 0.35 -20.76 26.56
N ALA A 610 -0.25 -21.88 26.18
CA ALA A 610 0.22 -22.71 25.08
C ALA A 610 -0.97 -23.13 24.20
N GLU A 611 -0.79 -23.08 22.89
CA GLU A 611 -1.72 -23.62 21.90
C GLU A 611 -1.16 -24.91 21.31
N ASN A 612 -2.01 -25.92 21.11
CA ASN A 612 -1.63 -27.16 20.42
C ASN A 612 -2.24 -27.27 19.02
N SER A 613 -1.74 -28.22 18.21
CA SER A 613 -2.17 -28.46 16.82
C SER A 613 -3.68 -28.75 16.64
N THR A 614 -4.36 -29.09 17.73
CA THR A 614 -5.82 -29.35 17.75
C THR A 614 -6.65 -28.09 18.05
N GLY A 615 -6.01 -26.92 18.20
CA GLY A 615 -6.66 -25.66 18.58
C GLY A 615 -7.06 -25.58 20.04
N SER A 616 -6.47 -26.40 20.92
CA SER A 616 -6.71 -26.33 22.36
C SER A 616 -5.79 -25.31 23.02
N LEU A 617 -6.36 -24.42 23.83
CA LEU A 617 -5.61 -23.46 24.64
C LEU A 617 -5.37 -23.99 26.06
N TRP A 618 -4.15 -23.84 26.56
CA TRP A 618 -3.73 -24.26 27.89
C TRP A 618 -3.16 -23.08 28.66
N GLN A 619 -3.29 -23.10 29.99
CA GLN A 619 -2.73 -22.10 30.89
C GLN A 619 -1.89 -22.75 31.99
N THR A 620 -0.80 -22.11 32.35
CA THR A 620 0.00 -22.40 33.54
C THR A 620 0.04 -21.17 34.45
N ALA A 621 0.16 -21.41 35.76
CA ALA A 621 0.37 -20.37 36.78
C ALA A 621 1.57 -20.72 37.69
N ASN A 622 2.43 -21.63 37.24
CA ASN A 622 3.60 -22.10 37.98
C ASN A 622 4.80 -22.38 37.07
N GLY A 623 4.90 -21.62 35.97
CA GLY A 623 6.05 -21.67 35.07
C GLY A 623 6.12 -22.96 34.26
N GLY A 624 4.96 -23.47 33.82
CA GLY A 624 4.87 -24.66 32.96
C GLY A 624 4.98 -26.00 33.70
N ARG A 625 5.16 -26.00 35.03
CA ARG A 625 5.22 -27.24 35.84
C ARG A 625 3.90 -28.03 35.79
N SER A 626 2.78 -27.31 35.67
CA SER A 626 1.47 -27.90 35.42
C SER A 626 0.64 -26.99 34.52
N TRP A 627 -0.27 -27.60 33.77
CA TRP A 627 -1.13 -26.91 32.83
C TRP A 627 -2.59 -27.31 32.99
N GLN A 628 -3.47 -26.33 32.78
CA GLN A 628 -4.91 -26.48 32.77
C GLN A 628 -5.44 -26.12 31.38
N LYS A 629 -6.27 -26.99 30.79
CA LYS A 629 -6.96 -26.71 29.54
C LYS A 629 -8.01 -25.61 29.77
N LEU A 630 -8.03 -24.60 28.93
CA LEU A 630 -9.05 -23.57 28.92
C LEU A 630 -10.28 -24.01 28.10
N PRO A 631 -11.48 -23.51 28.41
CA PRO A 631 -12.73 -23.88 27.73
C PRO A 631 -12.73 -23.59 26.23
#